data_AF-A0A837G1X3-F1
#
_entry.id   AF-A0A837G1X3-F1
#
_cell.length_a   1.000
_cell.length_b   1.000
_cell.length_c   1.000
_cell.angle_alpha   90.00
_cell.angle_beta   90.00
_cell.angle_gamma   90.00
#
_symmetry.space_group_name_H-M   'P 1'
#
loop_
_entity.id
_entity.type
_entity.pdbx_description
1 polymer ?
#
loop_
_entity_poly.entity_id
_entity_poly.type
_entity_poly.pdbx_seq_one_letter_code
_entity_poly.pdbx_strand_id
1 'polypeptide(L)'
;MGTLDESKSTDISPLEQINYPPTQEYIYVVGHVNAHFPNLSVEKEFYQACVLSQVDVSSIKSVDDDVALAKLNQDAELTPLLFKGLGLPENEYVAREMNWLLSNVDNDEVYTLITDSDDSMRQFVAALGLETQPVILIGQMMQDGRVLVSNLIPCNSTPVNKDHLESQNTNMKELVEEIRSLNSNIGIRNEDRALNYTLYNNSKVFSESYNLCYNPNPSGPNPNGYQLVNVEVVTDWSGDRLVSKLIFNYQGINTGAKQSWYSTVDVTGEYPFTLTEWKRFLPRY
;
A
#
# COMPACT_ATOMS: atom_id res chain seq x y z
N MET A 1 -29.98 72.57 11.63
CA MET A 1 -30.48 71.61 12.64
C MET A 1 -31.32 70.59 11.88
N GLY A 2 -30.98 69.32 11.70
CA GLY A 2 -29.82 68.50 12.01
C GLY A 2 -30.00 67.22 11.19
N THR A 3 -28.89 66.67 10.69
CA THR A 3 -28.78 65.41 9.95
C THR A 3 -29.09 64.20 10.83
N LEU A 4 -29.80 63.21 10.27
CA LEU A 4 -30.00 61.85 10.80
C LEU A 4 -29.76 60.92 9.59
N ASP A 5 -28.53 60.50 9.30
CA ASP A 5 -27.68 59.51 9.98
C ASP A 5 -28.10 58.06 9.66
N GLU A 6 -27.41 57.52 8.65
CA GLU A 6 -27.38 56.11 8.29
C GLU A 6 -26.61 55.34 9.38
N SER A 7 -27.23 54.36 10.02
CA SER A 7 -26.47 53.21 10.55
C SER A 7 -27.39 52.06 10.95
N LYS A 8 -27.07 50.88 10.39
CA LYS A 8 -26.72 49.63 11.11
C LYS A 8 -27.04 48.41 10.23
N SER A 9 -26.13 48.12 9.29
CA SER A 9 -25.88 46.74 8.89
C SER A 9 -24.85 46.19 9.86
N THR A 10 -25.24 45.20 10.64
CA THR A 10 -24.39 44.49 11.60
C THR A 10 -23.26 43.76 10.89
N ASP A 11 -22.03 44.05 11.34
CA ASP A 11 -20.79 43.35 11.00
C ASP A 11 -20.94 41.83 11.23
N ILE A 12 -20.78 41.07 10.16
CA ILE A 12 -20.47 39.63 10.22
C ILE A 12 -18.99 39.53 9.88
N SER A 13 -18.17 39.21 10.88
CA SER A 13 -16.74 38.92 10.70
C SER A 13 -16.55 37.83 9.63
N PRO A 14 -15.61 37.98 8.68
CA PRO A 14 -15.32 36.91 7.73
C PRO A 14 -14.72 35.73 8.48
N LEU A 15 -15.34 34.55 8.34
CA LEU A 15 -14.74 33.27 8.73
C LEU A 15 -13.35 33.19 8.10
N GLU A 16 -12.32 33.00 8.92
CA GLU A 16 -10.97 32.69 8.47
C GLU A 16 -11.05 31.48 7.51
N GLN A 17 -10.74 31.71 6.24
CA GLN A 17 -10.47 30.63 5.31
C GLN A 17 -9.20 29.94 5.81
N ILE A 18 -9.37 28.81 6.49
CA ILE A 18 -8.27 27.88 6.75
C ILE A 18 -7.82 27.39 5.37
N ASN A 19 -6.75 28.00 4.86
CA ASN A 19 -6.04 27.49 3.68
C ASN A 19 -5.38 26.18 4.09
N TYR A 20 -6.09 25.07 3.91
CA TYR A 20 -5.45 23.77 3.92
C TYR A 20 -4.44 23.76 2.76
N PRO A 21 -3.19 23.32 3.00
CA PRO A 21 -2.24 23.16 1.90
C PRO A 21 -2.85 22.23 0.85
N PRO A 22 -2.55 22.43 -0.45
CA PRO A 22 -2.97 21.49 -1.48
C PRO A 22 -2.53 20.10 -1.02
N THR A 23 -3.50 19.20 -0.81
CA THR A 23 -3.21 17.84 -0.36
C THR A 23 -2.45 17.16 -1.47
N GLN A 24 -1.15 17.02 -1.28
CA GLN A 24 -0.30 16.20 -2.11
C GLN A 24 -0.89 14.77 -2.06
N GLU A 25 -1.21 14.21 -3.21
CA GLU A 25 -1.83 12.89 -3.32
C GLU A 25 -0.75 11.82 -3.08
N TYR A 26 -0.46 11.57 -1.82
CA TYR A 26 0.46 10.51 -1.41
C TYR A 26 -0.16 9.13 -1.59
N ILE A 27 0.70 8.15 -1.85
CA ILE A 27 0.32 6.76 -2.07
C ILE A 27 1.00 5.88 -1.03
N TYR A 28 0.23 4.96 -0.46
CA TYR A 28 0.73 3.88 0.37
C TYR A 28 -0.04 2.62 0.00
N VAL A 29 0.53 1.81 -0.89
CA VAL A 29 -0.14 0.65 -1.49
C VAL A 29 0.75 -0.58 -1.39
N VAL A 30 0.14 -1.75 -1.30
CA VAL A 30 0.85 -3.03 -1.29
C VAL A 30 0.63 -3.75 -2.61
N GLY A 31 1.70 -4.31 -3.18
CA GLY A 31 1.64 -4.92 -4.49
C GLY A 31 2.97 -5.48 -4.97
N HIS A 32 3.03 -5.80 -6.25
CA HIS A 32 4.20 -6.36 -6.92
C HIS A 32 4.69 -5.39 -7.99
N VAL A 33 6.01 -5.20 -8.05
CA VAL A 33 6.63 -4.38 -9.09
C VAL A 33 6.87 -5.26 -10.31
N ASN A 34 6.47 -4.75 -11.47
CA ASN A 34 6.67 -5.37 -12.76
C ASN A 34 7.45 -4.41 -13.68
N ALA A 35 8.11 -4.96 -14.69
CA ALA A 35 8.84 -4.20 -15.69
C ALA A 35 8.56 -4.76 -17.07
N HIS A 36 8.17 -3.88 -18.00
CA HIS A 36 7.90 -4.23 -19.39
C HIS A 36 8.82 -3.47 -20.33
N PHE A 37 9.19 -4.10 -21.43
CA PHE A 37 9.87 -3.41 -22.52
C PHE A 37 8.88 -2.45 -23.19
N PRO A 38 9.18 -1.14 -23.28
CA PRO A 38 8.29 -0.18 -23.94
C PRO A 38 8.25 -0.36 -25.46
N ASN A 39 9.32 -0.88 -26.05
CA ASN A 39 9.47 -1.07 -27.49
C ASN A 39 10.60 -2.08 -27.79
N LEU A 40 10.68 -2.52 -29.05
CA LEU A 40 11.71 -3.46 -29.53
C LEU A 40 13.14 -2.92 -29.36
N SER A 41 13.36 -1.60 -29.41
CA SER A 41 14.71 -1.05 -29.26
C SER A 41 15.28 -1.32 -27.87
N VAL A 42 14.49 -1.06 -26.81
CA VAL A 42 14.90 -1.29 -25.42
C VAL A 42 15.08 -2.80 -25.14
N GLU A 43 14.21 -3.64 -25.71
CA GLU A 43 14.40 -5.11 -25.61
C GLU A 43 15.71 -5.56 -26.27
N LYS A 44 16.04 -5.04 -27.46
CA LYS A 44 17.29 -5.39 -28.15
C LYS A 44 18.52 -4.87 -27.41
N GLU A 45 18.42 -3.69 -26.80
CA GLU A 45 19.47 -3.13 -25.95
C GLU A 45 19.69 -4.01 -24.72
N PHE A 46 18.63 -4.41 -24.01
CA PHE A 46 18.69 -5.38 -22.92
C PHE A 46 19.33 -6.71 -23.34
N TYR A 47 18.91 -7.25 -24.49
CA TYR A 47 19.46 -8.49 -25.02
C TYR A 47 20.97 -8.39 -25.23
N GLN A 48 21.45 -7.33 -25.89
CA GLN A 48 22.88 -7.13 -26.15
C GLN A 48 23.67 -6.92 -24.85
N ALA A 49 23.13 -6.12 -23.93
CA ALA A 49 23.72 -5.89 -22.62
C ALA A 49 23.91 -7.22 -21.85
N CYS A 50 22.89 -8.07 -21.83
CA CYS A 50 22.95 -9.40 -21.23
C CYS A 50 23.96 -10.32 -21.91
N VAL A 51 24.05 -10.33 -23.25
CA VAL A 51 25.05 -11.12 -23.99
C VAL A 51 26.48 -10.70 -23.61
N LEU A 52 26.73 -9.39 -23.51
CA LEU A 52 28.04 -8.87 -23.11
C LEU A 52 28.40 -9.25 -21.67
N SER A 53 27.42 -9.26 -20.77
CA SER A 53 27.57 -9.68 -19.38
C SER A 53 27.37 -11.19 -19.12
N GLN A 54 27.28 -12.00 -20.19
CA GLN A 54 27.14 -13.47 -20.10
C GLN A 54 25.88 -13.97 -19.37
N VAL A 55 24.80 -13.18 -19.38
CA VAL A 55 23.47 -13.60 -18.90
C VAL A 55 22.77 -14.39 -20.01
N ASP A 56 22.19 -15.55 -19.68
CA ASP A 56 21.44 -16.36 -20.64
C ASP A 56 20.11 -15.71 -21.01
N VAL A 57 20.04 -15.18 -22.23
CA VAL A 57 18.85 -14.57 -22.86
C VAL A 57 18.32 -15.41 -24.01
N SER A 58 18.62 -16.71 -24.04
CA SER A 58 18.16 -17.61 -25.09
C SER A 58 16.64 -17.68 -25.22
N SER A 59 15.91 -17.46 -24.12
CA SER A 59 14.44 -17.43 -24.08
C SER A 59 13.81 -16.29 -24.88
N ILE A 60 14.51 -15.17 -25.08
CA ILE A 60 13.96 -13.96 -25.74
C ILE A 60 14.57 -13.70 -27.13
N LYS A 61 15.41 -14.61 -27.64
CA LYS A 61 16.15 -14.44 -28.90
C LYS A 61 15.25 -14.20 -30.13
N SER A 62 14.02 -14.74 -30.13
CA SER A 62 13.11 -14.72 -31.29
C SER A 62 12.11 -13.56 -31.29
N VAL A 63 12.30 -12.54 -30.44
CA VAL A 63 11.41 -11.38 -30.40
C VAL A 63 11.79 -10.44 -31.55
N ASP A 64 10.99 -10.38 -32.61
CA ASP A 64 11.31 -9.63 -33.83
C ASP A 64 10.24 -8.61 -34.26
N ASP A 65 9.04 -8.67 -33.67
CA ASP A 65 7.96 -7.73 -33.91
C ASP A 65 7.23 -7.33 -32.60
N ASP A 66 6.36 -6.31 -32.70
CA ASP A 66 5.61 -5.79 -31.54
C ASP A 66 4.63 -6.82 -30.96
N VAL A 67 4.20 -7.82 -31.75
CA VAL A 67 3.29 -8.88 -31.28
C VAL A 67 4.05 -9.87 -30.40
N ALA A 68 5.27 -10.25 -30.79
CA ALA A 68 6.18 -11.07 -30.00
C ALA A 68 6.59 -10.32 -28.71
N LEU A 69 6.84 -9.01 -28.81
CA LEU A 69 7.16 -8.18 -27.64
C LEU A 69 6.00 -8.13 -26.64
N ALA A 70 4.78 -7.91 -27.12
CA ALA A 70 3.60 -7.90 -26.25
C ALA A 70 3.37 -9.23 -25.55
N LYS A 71 3.62 -10.36 -26.23
CA LYS A 71 3.58 -11.69 -25.62
C LYS A 71 4.68 -11.90 -24.59
N LEU A 72 5.90 -11.43 -24.88
CA LEU A 72 7.02 -11.51 -23.94
C LEU A 72 6.72 -10.74 -22.65
N ASN A 73 6.17 -9.53 -22.75
CA ASN A 73 5.80 -8.73 -21.58
C ASN A 73 4.71 -9.40 -20.71
N GLN A 74 3.99 -10.39 -21.23
CA GLN A 74 3.00 -11.17 -20.47
C GLN A 74 3.57 -12.50 -19.93
N ASP A 75 4.84 -12.81 -20.22
CA ASP A 75 5.48 -14.05 -19.81
C ASP A 75 5.96 -13.97 -18.36
N ALA A 76 5.53 -14.91 -17.52
CA ALA A 76 5.95 -14.99 -16.12
C ALA A 76 7.46 -15.23 -15.96
N GLU A 77 8.11 -15.87 -16.94
CA GLU A 77 9.55 -16.14 -16.93
C GLU A 77 10.39 -14.91 -17.28
N LEU A 78 9.76 -13.81 -17.73
CA LEU A 78 10.44 -12.56 -18.02
C LEU A 78 10.99 -11.92 -16.74
N THR A 79 10.21 -11.86 -15.67
CA THR A 79 10.61 -11.15 -14.43
C THR A 79 11.92 -11.68 -13.82
N PRO A 80 12.12 -13.00 -13.64
CA PRO A 80 13.40 -13.54 -13.19
C PRO A 80 14.57 -13.23 -14.13
N LEU A 81 14.33 -13.18 -15.44
CA LEU A 81 15.36 -12.81 -16.42
C LEU A 81 15.72 -11.32 -16.31
N LEU A 82 14.73 -10.44 -16.21
CA LEU A 82 14.93 -9.01 -16.01
C LEU A 82 15.71 -8.72 -14.73
N PHE A 83 15.38 -9.40 -13.62
CA PHE A 83 16.14 -9.25 -12.38
C PHE A 83 17.63 -9.61 -12.57
N LYS A 84 17.91 -10.74 -13.23
CA LYS A 84 19.30 -11.18 -13.51
C LYS A 84 20.06 -10.19 -14.40
N GLY A 85 19.41 -9.67 -15.43
CA GLY A 85 20.04 -8.76 -16.40
C GLY A 85 20.19 -7.33 -15.89
N LEU A 86 19.10 -6.74 -15.39
CA LEU A 86 19.05 -5.35 -14.89
C LEU A 86 19.75 -5.18 -13.54
N GLY A 87 19.91 -6.27 -12.76
CA GLY A 87 20.63 -6.26 -11.49
C GLY A 87 22.14 -6.05 -11.63
N LEU A 88 22.68 -6.14 -12.84
CA LEU A 88 24.09 -5.91 -13.11
C LEU A 88 24.39 -4.41 -13.22
N PRO A 89 25.41 -3.87 -12.50
CA PRO A 89 25.73 -2.45 -12.52
C PRO A 89 25.96 -1.87 -13.92
N GLU A 90 26.57 -2.64 -14.82
CA GLU A 90 26.82 -2.22 -16.19
C GLU A 90 25.56 -2.10 -17.05
N ASN A 91 24.45 -2.71 -16.64
CA ASN A 91 23.18 -2.72 -17.37
C ASN A 91 22.14 -1.74 -16.77
N GLU A 92 22.51 -0.97 -15.75
CA GLU A 92 21.62 -0.07 -15.02
C GLU A 92 21.02 1.02 -15.92
N TYR A 93 21.67 1.38 -17.03
CA TYR A 93 21.13 2.31 -18.01
C TYR A 93 19.86 1.77 -18.68
N VAL A 94 19.81 0.45 -18.94
CA VAL A 94 18.62 -0.20 -19.54
C VAL A 94 17.44 -0.14 -18.58
N ALA A 95 17.69 -0.30 -17.28
CA ALA A 95 16.65 -0.22 -16.25
C ALA A 95 15.90 1.13 -16.28
N ARG A 96 16.60 2.23 -16.65
CA ARG A 96 16.00 3.57 -16.77
C ARG A 96 15.04 3.71 -17.95
N GLU A 97 15.18 2.87 -18.96
CA GLU A 97 14.37 2.89 -20.17
C GLU A 97 13.16 1.92 -20.10
N MET A 98 13.03 1.14 -19.01
CA MET A 98 11.92 0.21 -18.83
C MET A 98 10.62 0.91 -18.44
N ASN A 99 9.48 0.32 -18.82
CA ASN A 99 8.18 0.69 -18.25
C ASN A 99 8.01 -0.03 -16.92
N TRP A 100 8.10 0.72 -15.82
CA TRP A 100 7.90 0.20 -14.47
C TRP A 100 6.45 0.33 -14.04
N LEU A 101 5.91 -0.75 -13.50
CA LEU A 101 4.50 -0.87 -13.13
C LEU A 101 4.38 -1.43 -11.71
N LEU A 102 3.29 -1.10 -11.03
CA LEU A 102 2.87 -1.79 -9.82
C LEU A 102 1.52 -2.43 -10.05
N SER A 103 1.43 -3.74 -9.78
CA SER A 103 0.16 -4.44 -9.62
C SER A 103 -0.21 -4.51 -8.14
N ASN A 104 -1.47 -4.29 -7.79
CA ASN A 104 -1.92 -4.46 -6.40
C ASN A 104 -1.93 -5.96 -6.00
N VAL A 105 -2.34 -6.24 -4.76
CA VAL A 105 -2.44 -7.63 -4.25
C VAL A 105 -3.41 -8.54 -5.01
N ASP A 106 -4.34 -7.96 -5.78
CA ASP A 106 -5.29 -8.70 -6.62
C ASP A 106 -4.77 -8.91 -8.06
N ASN A 107 -3.54 -8.48 -8.34
CA ASN A 107 -2.86 -8.48 -9.65
C ASN A 107 -3.44 -7.48 -10.67
N ASP A 108 -4.18 -6.46 -10.23
CA ASP A 108 -4.56 -5.34 -11.09
C ASP A 108 -3.37 -4.39 -11.25
N GLU A 109 -2.95 -4.09 -12.47
CA GLU A 109 -1.96 -3.05 -12.76
C GLU A 109 -2.56 -1.67 -12.43
N VAL A 110 -2.09 -1.06 -11.33
CA VAL A 110 -2.69 0.16 -10.77
C VAL A 110 -1.86 1.41 -11.00
N TYR A 111 -0.53 1.27 -11.14
CA TYR A 111 0.36 2.43 -11.28
C TYR A 111 1.47 2.21 -12.29
N THR A 112 1.82 3.28 -13.01
CA THR A 112 3.11 3.44 -13.67
C THR A 112 4.07 4.18 -12.75
N LEU A 113 5.25 3.62 -12.56
CA LEU A 113 6.25 4.11 -11.61
C LEU A 113 7.32 4.92 -12.32
N ILE A 114 7.74 6.02 -11.68
CA ILE A 114 8.89 6.82 -12.08
C ILE A 114 9.77 7.10 -10.87
N THR A 115 11.03 7.42 -11.14
CA THR A 115 11.99 7.81 -10.12
C THR A 115 12.90 8.91 -10.65
N ASP A 116 13.33 9.80 -9.78
CA ASP A 116 14.39 10.80 -10.00
C ASP A 116 15.70 10.44 -9.27
N SER A 117 15.75 9.28 -8.60
CA SER A 117 16.90 8.81 -7.85
C SER A 117 17.40 7.44 -8.31
N ASP A 118 18.72 7.27 -8.27
CA ASP A 118 19.38 5.98 -8.52
C ASP A 118 19.04 4.95 -7.43
N ASP A 119 18.80 5.40 -6.21
CA ASP A 119 18.44 4.51 -5.10
C ASP A 119 17.06 3.86 -5.32
N SER A 120 16.03 4.63 -5.66
CA SER A 120 14.71 4.06 -6.01
C SER A 120 14.78 3.21 -7.29
N MET A 121 15.63 3.56 -8.26
CA MET A 121 15.85 2.71 -9.44
C MET A 121 16.43 1.33 -9.05
N ARG A 122 17.41 1.29 -8.13
CA ARG A 122 17.92 0.02 -7.59
C ARG A 122 16.84 -0.75 -6.83
N GLN A 123 15.95 -0.06 -6.12
CA GLN A 123 14.82 -0.70 -5.46
C GLN A 123 13.82 -1.32 -6.45
N PHE A 124 13.58 -0.68 -7.59
CA PHE A 124 12.72 -1.23 -8.65
C PHE A 124 13.27 -2.56 -9.15
N VAL A 125 14.57 -2.59 -9.48
CA VAL A 125 15.26 -3.81 -9.91
C VAL A 125 15.26 -4.85 -8.80
N ALA A 126 15.56 -4.48 -7.55
CA ALA A 126 15.55 -5.40 -6.42
C ALA A 126 14.16 -6.02 -6.18
N ALA A 127 13.09 -5.27 -6.43
CA ALA A 127 11.72 -5.76 -6.27
C ALA A 127 11.37 -6.88 -7.27
N LEU A 128 11.95 -6.88 -8.48
CA LEU A 128 11.80 -7.99 -9.44
C LEU A 128 12.37 -9.32 -8.89
N GLY A 129 13.35 -9.25 -7.99
CA GLY A 129 13.96 -10.42 -7.34
C GLY A 129 13.18 -10.97 -6.15
N LEU A 130 12.05 -10.37 -5.78
CA LEU A 130 11.25 -10.79 -4.63
C LEU A 130 10.27 -11.93 -4.94
N GLU A 131 10.28 -12.46 -6.17
CA GLU A 131 9.41 -13.53 -6.65
C GLU A 131 7.92 -13.23 -6.40
N THR A 132 7.36 -13.81 -5.34
CA THR A 132 5.94 -13.67 -4.95
C THR A 132 5.73 -12.70 -3.78
N GLN A 133 6.80 -12.18 -3.18
CA GLN A 133 6.70 -11.31 -2.01
C GLN A 133 6.34 -9.88 -2.45
N PRO A 134 5.22 -9.32 -1.95
CA PRO A 134 4.86 -7.96 -2.29
C PRO A 134 5.77 -6.94 -1.60
N VAL A 135 5.79 -5.74 -2.15
CA VAL A 135 6.38 -4.54 -1.58
C VAL A 135 5.29 -3.56 -1.17
N ILE A 136 5.63 -2.68 -0.25
CA ILE A 136 4.87 -1.46 0.05
C ILE A 136 5.48 -0.35 -0.79
N LEU A 137 4.70 0.20 -1.71
CA LEU A 137 5.03 1.39 -2.47
C LEU A 137 4.64 2.63 -1.65
N ILE A 138 5.63 3.52 -1.46
CA ILE A 138 5.46 4.86 -0.89
C ILE A 138 5.88 5.86 -1.96
N GLY A 139 4.99 6.80 -2.27
CA GLY A 139 5.26 7.79 -3.30
C GLY A 139 4.19 8.86 -3.40
N GLN A 140 4.28 9.63 -4.48
CA GLN A 140 3.37 10.71 -4.79
C GLN A 140 2.79 10.56 -6.20
N MET A 141 1.48 10.77 -6.33
CA MET A 141 0.82 10.91 -7.62
C MET A 141 1.22 12.22 -8.30
N MET A 142 1.70 12.11 -9.53
CA MET A 142 2.06 13.23 -10.39
C MET A 142 0.87 13.67 -11.24
N GLN A 143 0.93 14.88 -11.79
CA GLN A 143 -0.16 15.45 -12.61
C GLN A 143 -0.44 14.64 -13.89
N ASP A 144 0.53 13.85 -14.36
CA ASP A 144 0.41 13.00 -15.54
C ASP A 144 -0.11 11.58 -15.22
N GLY A 145 -0.47 11.31 -13.95
CA GLY A 145 -1.01 10.02 -13.50
C GLY A 145 0.05 8.98 -13.14
N ARG A 146 1.35 9.30 -13.23
CA ARG A 146 2.44 8.42 -12.79
C ARG A 146 2.77 8.64 -11.33
N VAL A 147 3.40 7.65 -10.70
CA VAL A 147 3.82 7.73 -9.30
C VAL A 147 5.31 7.99 -9.21
N LEU A 148 5.69 9.14 -8.64
CA LEU A 148 7.06 9.38 -8.22
C LEU A 148 7.33 8.57 -6.95
N VAL A 149 8.22 7.58 -7.07
CA VAL A 149 8.48 6.63 -6.00
C VAL A 149 9.55 7.13 -5.05
N SER A 150 9.16 7.31 -3.79
CA SER A 150 10.06 7.67 -2.71
C SER A 150 10.68 6.44 -2.05
N ASN A 151 9.94 5.32 -1.97
CA ASN A 151 10.45 4.09 -1.38
C ASN A 151 9.65 2.85 -1.79
N LEU A 152 10.34 1.71 -1.90
CA LEU A 152 9.77 0.37 -1.95
C LEU A 152 10.28 -0.45 -0.77
N ILE A 153 9.35 -0.88 0.09
CA ILE A 153 9.68 -1.64 1.30
C ILE A 153 9.22 -3.09 1.11
N PRO A 154 10.12 -4.09 1.09
CA PRO A 154 9.72 -5.49 1.08
C PRO A 154 8.82 -5.83 2.27
N CYS A 155 7.66 -6.43 2.03
CA CYS A 155 6.70 -6.68 3.11
C CYS A 155 7.28 -7.57 4.21
N ASN A 156 8.21 -8.48 3.88
CA ASN A 156 8.93 -9.33 4.84
C ASN A 156 9.69 -8.55 5.93
N SER A 157 10.02 -7.28 5.69
CA SER A 157 10.78 -6.43 6.60
C SER A 157 9.90 -5.68 7.60
N THR A 158 8.57 -5.73 7.41
CA THR A 158 7.58 -5.04 8.22
C THR A 158 7.40 -5.70 9.60
N PRO A 159 6.98 -4.96 10.64
CA PRO A 159 6.77 -5.51 11.98
C PRO A 159 5.88 -6.76 12.00
N VAL A 160 4.75 -6.75 11.29
CA VAL A 160 3.81 -7.88 11.26
C VAL A 160 4.47 -9.15 10.69
N ASN A 161 5.23 -9.01 9.61
CA ASN A 161 5.85 -10.16 8.95
C ASN A 161 7.06 -10.70 9.73
N LYS A 162 7.77 -9.84 10.47
CA LYS A 162 8.86 -10.26 11.37
C LYS A 162 8.39 -11.10 12.55
N ASP A 163 7.14 -10.93 12.99
CA ASP A 163 6.56 -11.75 14.06
C ASP A 163 6.20 -13.17 13.59
N HIS A 164 6.29 -13.44 12.28
CA HIS A 164 6.03 -14.76 11.67
C HIS A 164 4.70 -15.37 12.15
N LEU A 165 3.66 -14.55 12.30
CA LEU A 165 2.38 -14.95 12.89
C LEU A 165 1.74 -16.13 12.13
N GLU A 166 1.79 -16.10 10.79
CA GLU A 166 1.27 -17.16 9.91
C GLU A 166 1.92 -18.53 10.13
N SER A 167 3.12 -18.58 10.71
CA SER A 167 3.83 -19.83 11.01
C SER A 167 3.41 -20.49 12.33
N GLN A 168 2.63 -19.79 13.16
CA GLN A 168 2.29 -20.26 14.51
C GLN A 168 1.31 -21.43 14.49
N ASN A 169 0.22 -21.32 13.72
CA ASN A 169 -0.77 -22.37 13.52
C ASN A 169 -1.71 -22.05 12.35
N THR A 170 -2.49 -23.03 11.89
CA THR A 170 -3.42 -22.90 10.76
C THR A 170 -4.47 -21.80 10.95
N ASN A 171 -5.09 -21.71 12.12
CA ASN A 171 -6.12 -20.69 12.39
C ASN A 171 -5.53 -19.27 12.36
N MET A 172 -4.30 -19.09 12.85
CA MET A 172 -3.60 -17.80 12.78
C MET A 172 -3.27 -17.45 11.34
N LYS A 173 -2.81 -18.41 10.54
CA LYS A 173 -2.56 -18.19 9.11
C LYS A 173 -3.83 -17.73 8.38
N GLU A 174 -4.93 -18.46 8.54
CA GLU A 174 -6.22 -18.14 7.92
C GLU A 174 -6.72 -16.76 8.35
N LEU A 175 -6.61 -16.42 9.65
CA LEU A 175 -6.97 -15.10 10.16
C LEU A 175 -6.13 -13.98 9.55
N VAL A 176 -4.81 -14.18 9.43
CA VAL A 176 -3.92 -13.18 8.82
C VAL A 176 -4.29 -12.97 7.35
N GLU A 177 -4.52 -14.05 6.60
CA GLU A 177 -4.96 -13.97 5.20
C GLU A 177 -6.32 -13.24 5.06
N GLU A 178 -7.29 -13.57 5.90
CA GLU A 178 -8.62 -12.93 5.92
C GLU A 178 -8.52 -11.43 6.22
N ILE A 179 -7.86 -11.05 7.31
CA ILE A 179 -7.74 -9.63 7.70
C ILE A 179 -6.88 -8.87 6.68
N ARG A 180 -5.84 -9.48 6.12
CA ARG A 180 -4.98 -8.83 5.13
C ARG A 180 -5.72 -8.58 3.82
N SER A 181 -6.67 -9.44 3.42
CA SER A 181 -7.49 -9.24 2.21
C SER A 181 -8.25 -7.90 2.16
N LEU A 182 -8.40 -7.22 3.31
CA LEU A 182 -8.92 -5.86 3.38
C LEU A 182 -8.07 -4.82 2.62
N ASN A 183 -6.81 -5.14 2.27
CA ASN A 183 -5.93 -4.27 1.49
C ASN A 183 -6.13 -4.36 -0.04
N SER A 184 -7.24 -4.96 -0.50
CA SER A 184 -7.72 -4.89 -1.88
C SER A 184 -8.12 -3.45 -2.25
N ASN A 185 -7.12 -2.58 -2.44
CA ASN A 185 -7.28 -1.17 -2.78
C ASN A 185 -6.03 -0.64 -3.50
N ILE A 186 -6.08 0.62 -3.93
CA ILE A 186 -4.98 1.26 -4.67
C ILE A 186 -4.16 2.23 -3.78
N GLY A 187 -4.48 2.38 -2.51
CA GLY A 187 -3.65 3.13 -1.56
C GLY A 187 -3.53 4.65 -1.81
N ILE A 188 -4.40 5.26 -2.62
CA ILE A 188 -4.40 6.72 -2.86
C ILE A 188 -5.26 7.48 -1.84
N ARG A 189 -6.34 6.87 -1.36
CA ARG A 189 -7.21 7.50 -0.36
C ARG A 189 -6.56 7.43 1.01
N ASN A 190 -6.76 8.45 1.82
CA ASN A 190 -6.23 8.48 3.19
C ASN A 190 -6.76 7.32 4.06
N GLU A 191 -7.97 6.83 3.77
CA GLU A 191 -8.50 5.61 4.39
C GLU A 191 -7.68 4.38 4.00
N ASP A 192 -7.43 4.20 2.71
CA ASP A 192 -6.68 3.07 2.14
C ASP A 192 -5.24 3.06 2.66
N ARG A 193 -4.58 4.23 2.68
CA ARG A 193 -3.22 4.40 3.19
C ARG A 193 -3.12 3.98 4.66
N ALA A 194 -4.08 4.42 5.48
CA ALA A 194 -4.13 4.06 6.89
C ALA A 194 -4.37 2.57 7.10
N LEU A 195 -5.25 1.97 6.30
CA LEU A 195 -5.56 0.54 6.32
C LEU A 195 -4.33 -0.29 5.94
N ASN A 196 -3.73 -0.01 4.79
CA ASN A 196 -2.53 -0.69 4.31
C ASN A 196 -1.38 -0.56 5.31
N TYR A 197 -1.16 0.63 5.86
CA TYR A 197 -0.15 0.82 6.90
C TYR A 197 -0.43 -0.05 8.13
N THR A 198 -1.66 -0.04 8.64
CA THR A 198 -2.05 -0.79 9.84
C THR A 198 -1.85 -2.30 9.66
N LEU A 199 -2.24 -2.84 8.50
CA LEU A 199 -2.18 -4.29 8.22
C LEU A 199 -0.76 -4.86 8.15
N TYR A 200 0.25 -4.03 7.91
CA TYR A 200 1.64 -4.49 7.81
C TYR A 200 2.51 -4.01 8.99
N ASN A 201 2.07 -2.99 9.75
CA ASN A 201 2.88 -2.42 10.82
C ASN A 201 2.34 -2.67 12.23
N ASN A 202 1.13 -3.20 12.38
CA ASN A 202 0.50 -3.38 13.68
C ASN A 202 0.12 -4.84 13.97
N SER A 203 1.06 -5.59 14.56
CA SER A 203 0.87 -7.00 14.92
C SER A 203 -0.28 -7.25 15.90
N LYS A 204 -0.66 -6.24 16.71
CA LYS A 204 -1.77 -6.36 17.66
C LYS A 204 -3.12 -6.55 16.98
N VAL A 205 -3.29 -6.05 15.75
CA VAL A 205 -4.51 -6.30 14.97
C VAL A 205 -4.74 -7.80 14.86
N PHE A 206 -3.70 -8.56 14.53
CA PHE A 206 -3.82 -10.01 14.32
C PHE A 206 -3.86 -10.78 15.63
N SER A 207 -2.95 -10.50 16.58
CA SER A 207 -2.88 -11.26 17.84
C SER A 207 -4.12 -11.07 18.71
N GLU A 208 -4.67 -9.85 18.78
CA GLU A 208 -5.89 -9.58 19.55
C GLU A 208 -7.15 -10.07 18.81
N SER A 209 -7.19 -9.97 17.47
CA SER A 209 -8.25 -10.62 16.69
C SER A 209 -8.25 -12.12 16.92
N TYR A 210 -7.08 -12.76 16.93
CA TYR A 210 -6.97 -14.19 17.18
C TYR A 210 -7.51 -14.56 18.56
N ASN A 211 -7.19 -13.77 19.59
CA ASN A 211 -7.74 -13.99 20.92
C ASN A 211 -9.26 -13.87 20.95
N LEU A 212 -9.84 -12.89 20.24
CA LEU A 212 -11.28 -12.71 20.15
C LEU A 212 -11.97 -13.87 19.40
N CYS A 213 -11.35 -14.38 18.33
CA CYS A 213 -11.96 -15.38 17.45
C CYS A 213 -11.75 -16.81 17.97
N TYR A 214 -10.54 -17.14 18.43
CA TYR A 214 -10.12 -18.51 18.71
C TYR A 214 -9.79 -18.81 20.17
N ASN A 215 -9.59 -17.78 21.02
CA ASN A 215 -9.40 -17.96 22.46
C ASN A 215 -10.53 -17.30 23.30
N PRO A 216 -11.81 -17.60 23.03
CA PRO A 216 -12.91 -16.98 23.76
C PRO A 216 -12.90 -17.36 25.24
N ASN A 217 -13.37 -16.43 26.08
CA ASN A 217 -13.68 -16.74 27.47
C ASN A 217 -14.95 -17.62 27.55
N PRO A 218 -14.86 -18.89 28.01
CA PRO A 218 -16.01 -19.80 28.07
C PRO A 218 -17.10 -19.35 29.05
N SER A 219 -16.75 -18.51 30.02
CA SER A 219 -17.69 -17.90 30.98
C SER A 219 -18.09 -16.47 30.61
N GLY A 220 -17.62 -15.99 29.46
CA GLY A 220 -17.89 -14.64 28.98
C GLY A 220 -19.24 -14.50 28.26
N PRO A 221 -19.57 -13.28 27.81
CA PRO A 221 -20.82 -13.00 27.07
C PRO A 221 -20.88 -13.71 25.70
N ASN A 222 -19.77 -14.30 25.24
CA ASN A 222 -19.66 -14.94 23.95
C ASN A 222 -18.67 -16.11 23.99
N PRO A 223 -19.10 -17.30 24.44
CA PRO A 223 -18.22 -18.45 24.66
C PRO A 223 -17.71 -19.10 23.37
N ASN A 224 -18.36 -18.83 22.22
CA ASN A 224 -18.00 -19.41 20.92
C ASN A 224 -16.98 -18.60 20.11
N GLY A 225 -16.51 -17.46 20.62
CA GLY A 225 -15.62 -16.59 19.87
C GLY A 225 -16.36 -15.60 18.98
N TYR A 226 -15.66 -14.54 18.61
CA TYR A 226 -16.18 -13.48 17.75
C TYR A 226 -15.74 -13.72 16.30
N GLN A 227 -16.39 -13.04 15.38
CA GLN A 227 -15.94 -12.90 13.98
C GLN A 227 -15.82 -11.43 13.64
N LEU A 228 -14.82 -11.07 12.83
CA LEU A 228 -14.70 -9.73 12.28
C LEU A 228 -15.83 -9.52 11.26
N VAL A 229 -16.58 -8.43 11.39
CA VAL A 229 -17.73 -8.13 10.53
C VAL A 229 -17.37 -7.07 9.50
N ASN A 230 -16.70 -6.01 9.93
CA ASN A 230 -16.16 -4.99 9.04
C ASN A 230 -15.05 -4.19 9.73
N VAL A 231 -14.34 -3.40 8.92
CA VAL A 231 -13.44 -2.35 9.37
C VAL A 231 -13.96 -1.03 8.84
N GLU A 232 -14.34 -0.13 9.73
CA GLU A 232 -14.73 1.24 9.38
C GLU A 232 -13.51 2.15 9.52
N VAL A 233 -13.22 2.97 8.52
CA VAL A 233 -12.13 3.94 8.58
C VAL A 233 -12.72 5.34 8.55
N VAL A 234 -12.48 6.09 9.64
CA VAL A 234 -12.93 7.48 9.78
C VAL A 234 -11.69 8.38 9.76
N THR A 235 -11.59 9.21 8.73
CA THR A 235 -10.48 10.14 8.55
C THR A 235 -10.95 11.55 8.86
N ASP A 236 -10.30 12.20 9.83
CA ASP A 236 -10.63 13.55 10.25
C ASP A 236 -9.36 14.37 10.55
N TRP A 237 -9.47 15.69 10.41
CA TRP A 237 -8.44 16.61 10.87
C TRP A 237 -8.47 16.72 12.40
N SER A 238 -7.32 16.51 13.03
CA SER A 238 -7.08 16.74 14.45
C SER A 238 -5.98 17.79 14.60
N GLY A 239 -6.37 19.07 14.56
CA GLY A 239 -5.42 20.18 14.50
C GLY A 239 -4.79 20.28 13.12
N ASP A 240 -3.47 20.21 13.06
CA ASP A 240 -2.66 20.24 11.83
C ASP A 240 -2.39 18.86 11.22
N ARG A 241 -3.01 17.81 11.79
CA ARG A 241 -2.81 16.42 11.37
C ARG A 241 -4.07 15.82 10.80
N LEU A 242 -3.91 15.09 9.70
CA LEU A 242 -4.94 14.22 9.16
C LEU A 242 -4.81 12.84 9.80
N VAL A 243 -5.81 12.44 10.57
CA VAL A 243 -5.79 11.22 11.39
C VAL A 243 -6.90 10.29 10.95
N SER A 244 -6.52 9.05 10.62
CA SER A 244 -7.44 7.97 10.29
C SER A 244 -7.60 7.04 11.47
N LYS A 245 -8.84 6.83 11.90
CA LYS A 245 -9.22 5.85 12.94
C LYS A 245 -9.82 4.63 12.27
N LEU A 246 -9.16 3.49 12.43
CA LEU A 246 -9.60 2.20 11.91
C LEU A 246 -10.33 1.46 13.01
N ILE A 247 -11.62 1.24 12.86
CA ILE A 247 -12.51 0.61 13.84
C ILE A 247 -12.86 -0.79 13.35
N PHE A 248 -12.32 -1.79 14.01
CA PHE A 248 -12.56 -3.20 13.76
C PHE A 248 -13.78 -3.64 14.58
N ASN A 249 -14.86 -4.00 13.89
CA ASN A 249 -16.12 -4.37 14.53
C ASN A 249 -16.30 -5.89 14.51
N TYR A 250 -16.49 -6.45 15.69
CA TYR A 250 -16.66 -7.88 15.89
C TYR A 250 -18.05 -8.19 16.41
N GLN A 251 -18.59 -9.32 15.97
CA GLN A 251 -19.86 -9.87 16.43
C GLN A 251 -19.66 -11.29 16.98
N GLY A 252 -20.33 -11.59 18.08
CA GLY A 252 -20.24 -12.90 18.70
C GLY A 252 -20.95 -13.98 17.91
N ILE A 253 -20.33 -15.15 17.79
CA ILE A 253 -20.89 -16.29 17.06
C ILE A 253 -22.06 -16.86 17.85
N ASN A 254 -23.24 -16.90 17.21
CA ASN A 254 -24.51 -17.30 17.81
C ASN A 254 -24.94 -16.46 19.01
N THR A 255 -24.38 -15.26 19.18
CA THR A 255 -24.76 -14.31 20.22
C THR A 255 -25.00 -12.92 19.65
N GLY A 256 -25.74 -12.07 20.38
CA GLY A 256 -25.91 -10.66 20.03
C GLY A 256 -24.76 -9.76 20.49
N ALA A 257 -23.68 -10.34 21.05
CA ALA A 257 -22.59 -9.58 21.65
C ALA A 257 -21.81 -8.82 20.56
N LYS A 258 -21.63 -7.51 20.75
CA LYS A 258 -20.87 -6.65 19.84
C LYS A 258 -19.68 -6.04 20.55
N GLN A 259 -18.56 -6.00 19.84
CA GLN A 259 -17.29 -5.54 20.38
C GLN A 259 -16.50 -4.82 19.30
N SER A 260 -16.05 -3.60 19.58
CA SER A 260 -15.26 -2.81 18.65
C SER A 260 -13.91 -2.45 19.24
N TRP A 261 -12.89 -2.43 18.39
CA TRP A 261 -11.52 -2.06 18.72
C TRP A 261 -11.00 -1.12 17.66
N TYR A 262 -10.01 -0.30 17.99
CA TYR A 262 -9.47 0.64 17.03
C TYR A 262 -7.96 0.84 17.13
N SER A 263 -7.39 1.18 15.98
CA SER A 263 -6.07 1.76 15.79
C SER A 263 -6.23 3.17 15.23
N THR A 264 -5.28 4.07 15.48
CA THR A 264 -5.25 5.38 14.80
C THR A 264 -3.91 5.59 14.14
N VAL A 265 -3.94 6.08 12.91
CA VAL A 265 -2.77 6.34 12.06
C VAL A 265 -2.80 7.81 11.64
N ASP A 266 -1.66 8.48 11.74
CA ASP A 266 -1.42 9.77 11.10
C ASP A 266 -1.11 9.54 9.62
N VAL A 267 -1.83 10.22 8.74
CA VAL A 267 -1.69 10.12 7.27
C VAL A 267 -1.39 11.48 6.64
N THR A 268 -0.98 12.47 7.44
CA THR A 268 -0.77 13.85 7.00
C THR A 268 0.31 13.96 5.93
N GLY A 269 1.45 13.32 6.19
CA GLY A 269 2.58 13.28 5.27
C GLY A 269 2.60 12.00 4.45
N GLU A 270 3.62 11.86 3.62
CA GLU A 270 3.82 10.71 2.74
C GLU A 270 3.93 9.38 3.50
N TYR A 271 4.65 9.38 4.64
CA TYR A 271 4.91 8.22 5.48
C TYR A 271 3.91 8.15 6.66
N PRO A 272 2.93 7.23 6.65
CA PRO A 272 2.00 7.10 7.76
C PRO A 272 2.69 6.55 9.02
N PHE A 273 2.13 6.86 10.19
CA PHE A 273 2.61 6.27 11.45
C PHE A 273 1.51 6.08 12.50
N THR A 274 1.68 5.06 13.35
CA THR A 274 0.73 4.74 14.42
C THR A 274 0.73 5.82 15.51
N LEU A 275 -0.46 6.31 15.86
CA LEU A 275 -0.73 7.17 17.03
C LEU A 275 -1.31 6.36 18.20
N THR A 276 -2.15 5.37 17.90
CA THR A 276 -2.74 4.44 18.88
C THR A 276 -2.66 3.04 18.30
N GLU A 277 -1.94 2.14 18.96
CA GLU A 277 -1.75 0.77 18.46
C GLU A 277 -3.06 -0.03 18.45
N TRP A 278 -3.66 -0.30 19.61
CA TRP A 278 -4.88 -1.10 19.68
C TRP A 278 -5.61 -0.80 20.98
N LYS A 279 -6.82 -0.27 20.90
CA LYS A 279 -7.63 0.06 22.08
C LYS A 279 -9.09 -0.28 21.87
N ARG A 280 -9.77 -0.51 22.99
CA ARG A 280 -11.21 -0.72 23.00
C ARG A 280 -11.93 0.51 22.45
N PHE A 281 -12.81 0.33 21.47
CA PHE A 281 -13.68 1.38 20.96
C PHE A 281 -15.05 1.31 21.67
N LEU A 282 -15.46 2.43 22.24
CA LEU A 282 -16.78 2.61 22.84
C LEU A 282 -17.51 3.68 22.01
N PRO A 283 -18.52 3.30 21.20
CA PRO A 283 -19.31 4.28 20.48
C PRO A 283 -19.95 5.25 21.47
N ARG A 284 -19.85 6.55 21.18
CA ARG A 284 -20.65 7.54 21.90
C ARG A 284 -22.02 7.56 21.23
N TYR A 285 -23.04 7.07 21.94
CA TYR A 285 -24.44 7.20 21.57
C TYR A 285 -24.98 8.56 21.99
#